data_AF-X5ZN73-F1
#
_entry.id   AF-X5ZN73-F1
#
_cell.length_a   1.000
_cell.length_b   1.000
_cell.length_c   1.000
_cell.angle_alpha   90.00
_cell.angle_beta   90.00
_cell.angle_gamma   90.00
#
_symmetry.space_group_name_H-M   'P 1'
#
loop_
_entity.id
_entity.type
_entity.pdbx_description
1 polymer ?
#
loop_
_entity_poly.entity_id
_entity_poly.type
_entity_poly.pdbx_seq_one_letter_code
_entity_poly.pdbx_strand_id
1 'polypeptide(L)'
;MMAPLLAAVIGTAAMPAASGDYWLYAQWCDQNGEERMIVEASGVGFSEHTICQWTAGPPTGDLVQTTVSCASVYLNGDETVRMDERMVGLEARKGDPDQITVTVEGEPPSVFLRCEE
;
A
#
# COMPACT_ATOMS: atom_id res chain seq x y z
N MET A 1 53.53 -1.29 31.97
CA MET A 1 52.05 -1.18 31.97
C MET A 1 51.71 -0.07 30.98
N MET A 2 51.39 -0.40 29.72
CA MET A 2 50.02 -0.39 29.13
C MET A 2 49.28 0.94 29.41
N ALA A 3 48.79 1.71 28.43
CA ALA A 3 48.09 1.29 27.20
C ALA A 3 48.15 2.35 26.07
N PRO A 4 48.01 1.94 24.79
CA PRO A 4 47.79 2.87 23.68
C PRO A 4 46.31 3.28 23.60
N LEU A 5 46.06 4.59 23.44
CA LEU A 5 44.75 5.16 23.13
C LEU A 5 44.38 4.80 21.67
N LEU A 6 43.48 3.84 21.50
CA LEU A 6 42.86 3.53 20.21
C LEU A 6 41.79 4.58 19.91
N ALA A 7 42.05 5.41 18.90
CA ALA A 7 41.08 6.31 18.31
C ALA A 7 39.96 5.51 17.63
N ALA A 8 38.77 5.52 18.23
CA ALA A 8 37.57 5.00 17.58
C ALA A 8 37.06 6.06 16.59
N VAL A 9 37.38 5.90 15.31
CA VAL A 9 36.69 6.59 14.21
C VAL A 9 35.28 6.01 14.17
N ILE A 10 34.33 6.73 14.75
CA ILE A 10 32.90 6.44 14.61
C ILE A 10 32.54 6.88 13.20
N GLY A 11 32.77 6.00 12.24
CA GLY A 11 32.25 6.14 10.89
C GLY A 11 30.73 6.06 10.98
N THR A 12 30.05 7.20 11.00
CA THR A 12 28.64 7.27 10.65
C THR A 12 28.53 6.88 9.18
N ALA A 13 28.42 5.59 8.91
CA ALA A 13 27.92 5.11 7.63
C ALA A 13 26.55 5.76 7.46
N ALA A 14 26.47 6.77 6.59
CA ALA A 14 25.21 7.32 6.14
C ALA A 14 24.47 6.16 5.47
N MET A 15 23.57 5.52 6.23
CA MET A 15 22.64 4.57 5.66
C MET A 15 21.87 5.34 4.60
N PRO A 16 21.82 4.89 3.34
CA PRO A 16 20.94 5.49 2.37
C PRO A 16 19.54 5.38 2.95
N ALA A 17 18.93 6.53 3.26
CA ALA A 17 17.49 6.59 3.44
C ALA A 17 16.92 6.26 2.06
N ALA A 18 16.69 4.98 1.80
CA ALA A 18 15.79 4.57 0.75
C ALA A 18 14.42 5.10 1.17
N SER A 19 14.12 6.35 0.81
CA SER A 19 12.74 6.80 0.82
C SER A 19 12.05 5.92 -0.21
N GLY A 20 11.37 4.88 0.25
CA GLY A 20 10.44 4.17 -0.61
C GLY A 20 9.55 5.24 -1.25
N ASP A 21 9.42 5.22 -2.57
CA ASP A 21 8.49 6.11 -3.24
C ASP A 21 7.07 5.61 -2.88
N TYR A 22 6.55 6.12 -1.76
CA TYR A 22 5.25 5.77 -1.19
C TYR A 22 4.11 6.52 -1.88
N TRP A 23 4.26 6.90 -3.15
CA TRP A 23 3.26 7.68 -3.89
C TRP A 23 1.87 7.06 -3.82
N LEU A 24 1.79 5.72 -3.80
CA LEU A 24 0.55 4.97 -3.75
C LEU A 24 -0.16 5.09 -2.38
N TYR A 25 0.54 5.47 -1.31
CA TYR A 25 0.00 5.46 0.05
C TYR A 25 -0.83 6.72 0.26
N ALA A 26 -2.14 6.54 0.15
CA ALA A 26 -3.10 7.63 0.17
C ALA A 26 -4.53 7.11 0.30
N GLN A 27 -5.45 8.06 0.40
CA GLN A 27 -6.84 7.85 0.02
C GLN A 27 -7.02 8.30 -1.43
N TRP A 28 -7.60 7.39 -2.21
CA TRP A 28 -7.85 7.53 -3.62
C TRP A 28 -9.35 7.44 -3.86
N CYS A 29 -9.92 8.42 -4.54
CA CYS A 29 -11.33 8.52 -4.84
C CYS A 29 -11.54 8.31 -6.35
N ASP A 30 -12.61 7.64 -6.76
CA ASP A 30 -12.96 7.61 -8.17
C ASP A 30 -13.31 9.02 -8.67
N GLN A 31 -13.49 9.18 -9.99
CA GLN A 31 -13.76 10.49 -10.59
C GLN A 31 -15.07 11.14 -10.09
N ASN A 32 -16.00 10.35 -9.54
CA ASN A 32 -17.27 10.85 -9.00
C ASN A 32 -17.25 11.03 -7.48
N GLY A 33 -16.20 10.56 -6.78
CA GLY A 33 -16.11 10.57 -5.32
C GLY A 33 -17.04 9.58 -4.61
N GLU A 34 -17.61 8.63 -5.34
CA GLU A 34 -18.54 7.60 -4.82
C GLU A 34 -17.78 6.42 -4.22
N GLU A 35 -16.63 6.07 -4.81
CA GLU A 35 -15.78 4.97 -4.36
C GLU A 35 -14.50 5.50 -3.74
N ARG A 36 -14.15 4.94 -2.58
CA ARG A 36 -12.91 5.24 -1.87
C ARG A 36 -12.06 3.99 -1.74
N MET A 37 -10.82 4.11 -2.19
CA MET A 37 -9.74 3.16 -1.98
C MET A 37 -8.74 3.75 -1.00
N ILE A 38 -8.40 2.99 0.04
CA ILE A 38 -7.40 3.39 1.04
C ILE A 38 -6.20 2.46 0.87
N VAL A 39 -5.02 3.01 0.64
CA VAL A 39 -3.78 2.25 0.51
C VAL A 39 -2.83 2.58 1.64
N GLU A 40 -2.45 1.56 2.39
CA GLU A 40 -1.57 1.66 3.55
C GLU A 40 -0.48 0.57 3.53
N ALA A 41 0.45 0.64 4.48
CA ALA A 41 1.47 -0.39 4.65
C ALA A 41 0.88 -1.78 4.99
N SER A 42 -0.33 -1.84 5.54
CA SER A 42 -1.01 -3.10 5.89
C SER A 42 -1.69 -3.76 4.69
N GLY A 43 -2.05 -2.99 3.66
CA GLY A 43 -2.87 -3.48 2.56
C GLY A 43 -3.61 -2.39 1.79
N VAL A 44 -4.67 -2.80 1.11
CA VAL A 44 -5.62 -1.96 0.38
C VAL A 44 -7.03 -2.23 0.88
N GLY A 45 -7.77 -1.19 1.22
CA GLY A 45 -9.20 -1.25 1.52
C GLY A 45 -10.02 -0.72 0.35
N PHE A 46 -11.05 -1.47 -0.04
CA PHE A 46 -12.06 -1.03 -1.00
C PHE A 46 -13.43 -1.19 -0.32
N SER A 47 -14.23 -0.13 -0.24
CA SER A 47 -15.55 -0.13 0.42
C SER A 47 -15.53 -0.51 1.92
N GLU A 48 -16.66 -0.39 2.62
CA GLU A 48 -16.74 -0.63 4.08
C GLU A 48 -16.52 -2.10 4.51
N HIS A 49 -16.55 -3.05 3.57
CA HIS A 49 -16.60 -4.48 3.90
C HIS A 49 -15.56 -5.35 3.17
N THR A 50 -14.57 -4.77 2.48
CA THR A 50 -13.48 -5.57 1.86
C THR A 50 -12.12 -5.05 2.27
N ILE A 51 -11.29 -5.95 2.82
CA ILE A 51 -9.91 -5.65 3.22
C ILE A 51 -8.98 -6.59 2.46
N CYS A 52 -8.02 -6.00 1.74
CA CYS A 52 -6.98 -6.72 1.02
C CYS A 52 -5.62 -6.52 1.69
N GLN A 53 -4.87 -7.60 1.92
CA GLN A 53 -3.54 -7.57 2.54
C GLN A 53 -2.44 -7.83 1.51
N TRP A 54 -1.30 -7.17 1.67
CA TRP A 54 -0.12 -7.45 0.86
C TRP A 54 0.47 -8.82 1.17
N THR A 55 0.77 -9.63 0.16
CA THR A 55 1.31 -10.99 0.36
C THR A 55 2.83 -11.05 0.34
N ALA A 56 3.48 -10.09 -0.32
CA ALA A 56 4.94 -9.98 -0.43
C ALA A 56 5.50 -8.76 0.33
N GLY A 57 4.70 -8.15 1.20
CA GLY A 57 5.00 -6.88 1.84
C GLY A 57 4.60 -5.66 1.00
N PRO A 58 4.74 -4.44 1.54
CA PRO A 58 4.23 -3.23 0.92
C PRO A 58 4.98 -2.92 -0.40
N PRO A 59 4.26 -2.67 -1.52
CA PRO A 59 4.90 -2.46 -2.81
C PRO A 59 5.52 -1.07 -2.94
N THR A 60 6.50 -0.95 -3.85
CA THR A 60 7.23 0.30 -4.16
C THR A 60 7.58 0.39 -5.65
N GLY A 61 7.85 1.60 -6.15
CA GLY A 61 8.25 1.86 -7.55
C GLY A 61 7.12 2.46 -8.38
N ASP A 62 7.41 3.00 -9.56
CA ASP A 62 6.43 3.73 -10.39
C ASP A 62 5.32 2.83 -10.99
N LEU A 63 5.60 1.54 -11.12
CA LEU A 63 4.64 0.50 -11.47
C LEU A 63 4.63 -0.53 -10.34
N VAL A 64 3.46 -0.72 -9.75
CA VAL A 64 3.21 -1.76 -8.76
C VAL A 64 2.47 -2.90 -9.45
N GLN A 65 3.06 -4.09 -9.46
CA GLN A 65 2.42 -5.33 -9.88
C GLN A 65 2.58 -6.34 -8.75
N THR A 66 1.48 -6.71 -8.11
CA THR A 66 1.51 -7.56 -6.92
C THR A 66 0.26 -8.44 -6.84
N THR A 67 0.26 -9.38 -5.90
CA THR A 67 -0.94 -10.09 -5.48
C THR A 67 -1.35 -9.60 -4.09
N VAL A 68 -2.64 -9.49 -3.87
CA VAL A 68 -3.23 -9.19 -2.55
C VAL A 68 -4.15 -10.31 -2.12
N SER A 69 -4.22 -10.56 -0.80
CA SER A 69 -5.22 -11.45 -0.21
C SER A 69 -6.41 -10.63 0.28
N CYS A 70 -7.54 -10.72 -0.41
CA CYS A 70 -8.75 -9.98 -0.09
C CYS A 70 -9.73 -10.86 0.67
N ALA A 71 -10.25 -10.34 1.77
CA ALA A 71 -11.34 -10.95 2.54
C ALA A 71 -12.50 -9.97 2.66
N SER A 72 -13.72 -10.51 2.57
CA SER A 72 -14.92 -9.77 2.95
C SER A 72 -15.07 -9.78 4.46
N VAL A 73 -15.47 -8.65 5.02
CA VAL A 73 -15.54 -8.46 6.46
C VAL A 73 -16.96 -8.04 6.82
N TYR A 74 -17.58 -8.75 7.76
CA TYR A 74 -18.92 -8.44 8.26
C TYR A 74 -18.89 -8.23 9.77
N LEU A 75 -19.78 -7.37 10.25
CA LEU A 75 -20.03 -7.19 11.69
C LEU A 75 -21.15 -8.14 12.11
N ASN A 76 -20.88 -9.02 13.07
CA ASN A 76 -21.86 -9.88 13.71
C ASN A 76 -21.93 -9.52 15.21
N GLY A 77 -22.79 -8.55 15.55
CA GLY A 77 -22.77 -7.96 16.88
C GLY A 77 -21.46 -7.19 17.11
N ASP A 78 -20.72 -7.56 18.14
CA ASP A 78 -19.42 -6.96 18.48
C ASP A 78 -18.22 -7.68 17.81
N GLU A 79 -18.47 -8.75 17.03
CA GLU A 79 -17.42 -9.53 16.38
C GLU A 79 -17.27 -9.18 14.90
N THR A 80 -16.02 -8.97 14.47
CA THR A 80 -15.66 -8.81 13.07
C THR A 80 -15.35 -10.18 12.45
N VAL A 81 -16.19 -10.66 11.55
CA VAL A 81 -16.05 -11.96 10.89
C VAL A 81 -15.42 -11.77 9.51
N ARG A 82 -14.29 -12.44 9.26
CA ARG A 82 -13.65 -12.53 7.93
C ARG A 82 -14.22 -13.72 7.17
N MET A 83 -14.77 -13.47 6.00
CA MET A 83 -15.31 -14.49 5.09
C MET A 83 -14.68 -14.36 3.71
N ASP A 84 -14.59 -15.49 3.01
CA ASP A 84 -14.12 -15.62 1.63
C ASP A 84 -12.80 -14.89 1.33
N GLU A 85 -11.71 -15.61 1.55
CA GLU A 85 -10.36 -15.16 1.20
C GLU A 85 -10.03 -15.53 -0.24
N ARG A 86 -9.67 -14.55 -1.05
CA ARG A 86 -9.22 -14.75 -2.43
C ARG A 86 -7.94 -13.98 -2.70
N MET A 87 -7.05 -14.64 -3.43
CA MET A 87 -5.85 -14.01 -3.98
C MET A 87 -6.22 -13.33 -5.29
N VAL A 88 -5.88 -12.05 -5.42
CA VAL A 88 -6.20 -11.25 -6.60
C VAL A 88 -4.96 -10.49 -7.08
N GLY A 89 -4.69 -10.53 -8.38
CA GLY A 89 -3.68 -9.67 -8.99
C GLY A 89 -4.11 -8.20 -8.93
N LEU A 90 -3.20 -7.33 -8.50
CA LEU A 90 -3.36 -5.89 -8.47
C LEU A 90 -2.21 -5.24 -9.24
N GLU A 91 -2.57 -4.35 -10.16
CA GLU A 91 -1.64 -3.45 -10.80
C GLU A 91 -2.02 -2.00 -10.50
N ALA A 92 -1.05 -1.20 -10.06
CA ALA A 92 -1.22 0.25 -9.91
C ALA A 92 -0.12 0.97 -10.69
N ARG A 93 -0.53 1.89 -11.57
CA ARG A 93 0.35 2.73 -12.37
C ARG A 93 0.28 4.16 -11.86
N LYS A 94 1.45 4.75 -11.62
CA LYS A 94 1.58 6.18 -11.33
C LYS A 94 1.20 6.99 -12.58
N GLY A 95 0.27 7.93 -12.41
CA GLY A 95 -0.13 8.89 -13.45
C GLY A 95 0.41 10.28 -13.15
N ASP A 96 -0.45 11.30 -13.32
CA ASP A 96 -0.21 12.65 -12.81
C ASP A 96 -0.08 12.64 -11.26
N PRO A 97 0.47 13.69 -10.63
CA PRO A 97 0.76 13.68 -9.18
C PRO A 97 -0.41 13.27 -8.28
N ASP A 98 -1.63 13.57 -8.72
CA ASP A 98 -2.87 13.30 -8.00
C ASP A 98 -3.76 12.26 -8.71
N GLN A 99 -3.18 11.46 -9.62
CA GLN A 99 -3.91 10.46 -10.39
C GLN A 99 -3.17 9.14 -10.47
N ILE A 100 -3.93 8.05 -10.34
CA ILE A 100 -3.43 6.69 -10.50
C ILE A 100 -4.40 5.87 -11.34
N THR A 101 -3.86 4.87 -12.02
CA THR A 101 -4.68 3.85 -12.69
C THR A 101 -4.48 2.54 -11.98
N VAL A 102 -5.57 1.94 -11.52
CA VAL A 102 -5.59 0.65 -10.83
C VAL A 102 -6.30 -0.37 -11.71
N THR A 103 -5.70 -1.54 -11.87
CA THR A 103 -6.31 -2.68 -12.55
C THR A 103 -6.34 -3.85 -11.59
N VAL A 104 -7.53 -4.40 -11.37
CA VAL A 104 -7.74 -5.65 -10.64
C VAL A 104 -7.83 -6.77 -11.67
N GLU A 105 -7.23 -7.92 -11.38
CA GLU A 105 -7.26 -9.07 -12.29
C GLU A 105 -8.70 -9.46 -12.68
N GLY A 106 -8.98 -9.45 -13.98
CA GLY A 106 -10.30 -9.77 -14.53
C GLY A 106 -11.27 -8.58 -14.63
N GLU A 107 -10.86 -7.38 -14.19
CA GLU A 107 -11.66 -6.16 -14.24
C GLU A 107 -11.04 -5.12 -15.20
N PRO A 108 -11.85 -4.22 -15.77
CA PRO A 108 -11.32 -3.09 -16.53
C PRO A 108 -10.49 -2.16 -15.62
N PRO A 109 -9.48 -1.45 -16.15
CA PRO A 109 -8.75 -0.46 -15.38
C PRO A 109 -9.65 0.68 -14.93
N SER A 110 -9.46 1.12 -13.68
CA SER A 110 -10.15 2.23 -13.06
C SER A 110 -9.17 3.36 -12.75
N VAL A 111 -9.60 4.60 -12.96
CA VAL A 111 -8.81 5.79 -12.64
C VAL A 111 -9.27 6.34 -11.30
N PHE A 112 -8.32 6.58 -10.41
CA PHE A 112 -8.55 7.24 -9.14
C PHE A 112 -7.76 8.54 -9.06
N LEU A 113 -8.32 9.50 -8.35
CA LEU A 113 -7.72 10.77 -8.00
C LEU A 113 -7.42 10.81 -6.50
N ARG A 114 -6.47 11.65 -6.07
CA ARG A 114 -6.33 11.96 -4.64
C ARG A 114 -7.68 12.47 -4.13
N CYS A 115 -8.19 11.88 -3.06
CA CYS A 115 -9.37 12.43 -2.40
C CYS A 115 -9.07 13.85 -1.90
N GLU A 116 -10.00 14.79 -2.10
CA GLU A 116 -9.92 16.11 -1.47
C GLU A 116 -10.05 15.95 0.06
N GLU A 117 -9.26 16.72 0.83
CA GLU A 117 -9.31 16.73 2.30
C GLU A 117 -10.58 17.41 2.84
#